data_AF-A0A377PFJ6-F1
#
_entry.id   AF-A0A377PFJ6-F1
#
_cell.length_a   1.000
_cell.length_b   1.000
_cell.length_c   1.000
_cell.angle_alpha   90.00
_cell.angle_beta   90.00
_cell.angle_gamma   90.00
#
_symmetry.space_group_name_H-M   'P 1'
#
loop_
_entity.id
_entity.type
_entity.pdbx_description
1 polymer ?
#
loop_
_entity_poly.entity_id
_entity_poly.type
_entity_poly.pdbx_seq_one_letter_code
_entity_poly.pdbx_strand_id
1 'polypeptide(L)'
;MLGNLGYGIDFLHCAGSGEPVSDEMTYRYREEKGFIASLLVDQLSFTGRDLKALAERRFPDPLTLRAAKTFYAYGAETLFRWKTAKKP
;
A
#
# COMPACT_ATOMS: atom_id res chain seq x y z
N MET A 1 3.15 13.22 -14.33
CA MET A 1 4.25 13.63 -13.44
C MET A 1 4.36 12.54 -12.36
N LEU A 2 5.23 11.56 -12.60
CA LEU A 2 5.35 10.34 -11.80
C LEU A 2 6.15 10.65 -10.52
N GLY A 3 5.45 10.81 -9.40
CA GLY A 3 6.03 10.81 -8.06
C GLY A 3 6.44 9.41 -7.62
N ASN A 4 7.13 8.66 -8.48
CA ASN A 4 7.70 7.37 -8.16
C ASN A 4 9.00 7.61 -7.37
N LEU A 5 8.91 7.62 -6.04
CA LEU A 5 10.08 7.35 -5.20
C LEU A 5 10.57 5.93 -5.51
N GLY A 6 11.33 5.74 -6.59
CA GLY A 6 12.25 4.62 -6.83
C GLY A 6 11.78 3.17 -6.66
N TYR A 7 10.50 2.91 -6.37
CA TYR A 7 9.95 1.61 -6.00
C TYR A 7 8.61 1.28 -6.68
N GLY A 8 8.10 2.12 -7.58
CA GLY A 8 7.06 1.71 -8.56
C GLY A 8 5.69 1.33 -7.99
N ILE A 9 5.36 1.72 -6.76
CA ILE A 9 4.04 1.43 -6.16
C ILE A 9 3.07 2.56 -6.49
N ASP A 10 2.07 2.24 -7.30
CA ASP A 10 0.93 3.10 -7.56
C ASP A 10 -0.15 2.85 -6.48
N PHE A 11 -0.56 3.92 -5.80
CA PHE A 11 -1.60 3.89 -4.77
C PHE A 11 -2.99 4.17 -5.34
N LEU A 12 -3.07 4.73 -6.55
CA LEU A 12 -4.29 5.15 -7.20
C LEU A 12 -4.77 4.17 -8.27
N HIS A 13 -3.93 3.21 -8.64
CA HIS A 13 -4.25 2.16 -9.59
C HIS A 13 -3.98 0.78 -9.01
N CYS A 14 -4.88 -0.16 -9.29
CA CYS A 14 -4.68 -1.56 -9.01
C CYS A 14 -3.55 -2.10 -9.89
N ALA A 15 -2.53 -2.69 -9.31
CA ALA A 15 -1.41 -3.25 -10.06
C ALA A 15 -1.76 -4.52 -10.87
N GLY A 16 -2.87 -5.18 -10.54
CA GLY A 16 -3.34 -6.36 -11.27
C GLY A 16 -4.11 -6.02 -12.55
N SER A 17 -4.91 -4.95 -12.53
CA SER A 17 -5.80 -4.58 -13.63
C SER A 17 -5.42 -3.26 -14.33
N GLY A 18 -4.66 -2.39 -13.68
CA GLY A 18 -4.39 -1.02 -14.12
C GLY A 18 -5.53 -0.04 -13.85
N GLU A 19 -6.68 -0.53 -13.36
CA GLU A 19 -7.87 0.28 -13.09
C GLU A 19 -7.69 1.17 -11.85
N PRO A 20 -8.36 2.33 -11.80
CA PRO A 20 -8.31 3.20 -10.64
C PRO A 20 -8.88 2.53 -9.38
N VAL A 21 -8.35 2.92 -8.21
CA VAL A 21 -8.81 2.39 -6.92
C VAL A 21 -10.20 2.94 -6.57
N SER A 22 -11.09 2.03 -6.17
CA SER A 22 -12.43 2.36 -5.69
C SER A 22 -12.46 2.40 -4.17
N ASP A 23 -13.14 3.39 -3.60
CA ASP A 23 -13.16 3.63 -2.14
C ASP A 23 -13.71 2.45 -1.35
N GLU A 24 -14.66 1.72 -1.92
CA GLU A 24 -15.35 0.59 -1.29
C GLU A 24 -14.60 -0.74 -1.51
N MET A 25 -13.63 -0.76 -2.42
CA MET A 25 -12.89 -1.98 -2.75
C MET A 25 -11.70 -2.18 -1.80
N THR A 26 -11.39 -3.44 -1.52
CA THR A 26 -10.23 -3.81 -0.72
C THR A 26 -9.07 -4.22 -1.62
N TYR A 27 -7.88 -3.75 -1.26
CA TYR A 27 -6.63 -3.98 -1.95
C TYR A 27 -5.61 -4.54 -0.98
N ARG A 28 -4.89 -5.56 -1.41
CA ARG A 28 -3.82 -6.17 -0.63
C ARG A 28 -2.47 -5.67 -1.09
N TYR A 29 -1.64 -5.22 -0.15
CA TYR A 29 -0.26 -4.83 -0.41
C TYR A 29 0.60 -6.05 -0.74
N ARG A 30 1.37 -5.97 -1.83
CA ARG A 30 2.42 -6.92 -2.19
C ARG A 30 3.68 -6.17 -2.57
N GLU A 31 4.79 -6.51 -1.94
CA GLU A 31 6.06 -5.77 -2.05
C GLU A 31 6.56 -5.56 -3.48
N GLU A 32 6.51 -6.60 -4.31
CA GLU A 32 7.04 -6.54 -5.69
C GLU A 32 5.99 -6.10 -6.72
N LYS A 33 4.72 -6.02 -6.33
CA LYS A 33 3.62 -5.74 -7.26
C LYS A 33 2.84 -4.48 -6.94
N GLY A 34 2.90 -3.95 -5.71
CA GLY A 34 2.01 -2.89 -5.24
C GLY A 34 0.66 -3.43 -4.76
N PHE A 35 -0.40 -2.66 -4.96
CA PHE A 35 -1.74 -2.97 -4.43
C PHE A 35 -2.58 -3.73 -5.45
N ILE A 36 -3.07 -4.91 -5.06
CA ILE A 36 -3.92 -5.76 -5.92
C ILE A 36 -5.29 -5.91 -5.27
N ALA A 37 -6.35 -5.69 -6.05
CA ALA A 37 -7.72 -5.91 -5.62
C ALA A 37 -7.89 -7.34 -5.06
N SER A 38 -8.41 -7.46 -3.84
CA SER A 38 -8.55 -8.74 -3.17
C SER A 38 -9.73 -8.72 -2.22
N LEU A 39 -10.48 -9.83 -2.18
CA LEU A 39 -11.54 -10.06 -1.20
C LEU A 39 -10.99 -10.60 0.14
N LEU A 40 -9.71 -10.97 0.18
CA LEU A 40 -9.08 -11.43 1.41
C LEU A 40 -8.76 -10.21 2.30
N VAL A 41 -9.29 -10.25 3.52
CA VAL A 41 -9.04 -9.22 4.54
C VAL A 41 -8.01 -9.77 5.53
N ASP A 42 -6.81 -9.21 5.48
CA ASP A 42 -5.73 -9.46 6.45
C ASP A 42 -5.05 -8.16 6.88
N GLN A 43 -3.95 -8.26 7.63
CA GLN A 43 -3.23 -7.09 8.14
C GLN A 43 -2.59 -6.23 7.05
N LEU A 44 -2.40 -6.77 5.84
CA LEU A 44 -1.90 -6.07 4.66
C LEU A 44 -3.03 -5.67 3.69
N SER A 45 -4.29 -5.72 4.13
CA SER A 45 -5.44 -5.27 3.35
C SER A 45 -5.82 -3.83 3.69
N PHE A 46 -6.07 -3.04 2.65
CA PHE A 46 -6.34 -1.61 2.71
C PHE A 46 -7.53 -1.29 1.80
N THR A 47 -8.41 -0.39 2.22
CA THR A 47 -9.50 0.07 1.33
C THR A 47 -8.97 1.09 0.32
N GLY A 48 -9.66 1.31 -0.79
CA GLY A 48 -9.28 2.39 -1.71
C GLY A 48 -9.26 3.76 -1.04
N ARG A 49 -10.11 3.99 -0.05
CA ARG A 49 -10.08 5.19 0.79
C ARG A 49 -8.76 5.32 1.56
N ASP A 50 -8.27 4.22 2.15
CA ASP A 50 -6.97 4.20 2.82
C ASP A 50 -5.83 4.50 1.84
N LEU A 51 -5.90 3.95 0.62
CA LEU A 51 -4.88 4.18 -0.41
C LEU A 51 -4.85 5.63 -0.90
N LYS A 52 -6.02 6.25 -1.08
CA LYS A 52 -6.11 7.69 -1.41
C LYS A 52 -5.55 8.55 -0.27
N ALA A 53 -5.90 8.24 0.97
CA ALA A 53 -5.35 8.91 2.15
C ALA A 53 -3.81 8.78 2.25
N LEU A 54 -3.27 7.60 1.91
CA LEU A 54 -1.84 7.34 1.81
C LEU A 54 -1.19 8.14 0.67
N ALA A 55 -1.82 8.20 -0.50
CA ALA A 55 -1.35 8.95 -1.66
C ALA A 55 -1.30 10.47 -1.38
N GLU A 56 -2.34 11.00 -0.73
CA GLU A 56 -2.45 12.42 -0.35
C GLU A 56 -1.69 12.76 0.94
N ARG A 57 -1.19 11.75 1.68
CA ARG A 57 -0.57 11.87 3.01
C ARG A 57 -1.45 12.65 4.00
N ARG A 58 -2.76 12.44 3.92
CA ARG A 58 -3.76 13.12 4.76
C ARG A 58 -4.65 12.09 5.42
N PHE A 59 -4.72 12.14 6.74
CA PHE A 59 -5.40 11.14 7.55
C PHE A 59 -6.46 11.82 8.42
N PRO A 60 -7.64 12.12 7.85
CA PRO A 60 -8.69 12.87 8.54
C PRO A 60 -9.42 12.04 9.61
N ASP A 61 -9.26 10.71 9.58
CA ASP A 61 -9.96 9.81 10.48
C ASP A 61 -9.02 8.74 11.09
N PRO A 62 -9.37 8.17 12.27
CA PRO A 62 -8.51 7.21 12.96
C PRO A 62 -8.24 5.94 12.15
N LEU A 63 -9.15 5.58 11.23
CA LEU A 63 -9.02 4.41 10.37
C LEU A 63 -7.89 4.60 9.35
N THR A 64 -7.91 5.72 8.62
CA THR A 64 -6.85 6.07 7.66
C THR A 64 -5.49 6.25 8.34
N LEU A 65 -5.45 6.76 9.57
CA LEU A 65 -4.21 6.88 10.36
C LEU A 65 -3.66 5.52 10.80
N ARG A 66 -4.55 4.61 11.22
CA ARG A 66 -4.17 3.22 11.55
C ARG A 66 -3.64 2.50 10.31
N ALA A 67 -4.31 2.64 9.17
CA ALA A 67 -3.87 2.08 7.89
C ALA A 67 -2.48 2.60 7.51
N ALA A 68 -2.24 3.90 7.65
CA ALA A 68 -0.92 4.48 7.39
C ALA A 68 0.16 3.89 8.30
N LYS A 69 -0.10 3.80 9.61
CA LYS A 69 0.83 3.21 10.57
C LYS A 69 1.17 1.77 10.21
N THR A 70 0.17 0.96 9.87
CA THR A 70 0.36 -0.42 9.40
C THR A 70 1.22 -0.46 8.15
N PHE A 71 0.88 0.32 7.13
CA PHE A 71 1.65 0.38 5.88
C PHE A 71 3.12 0.73 6.11
N TYR A 72 3.41 1.76 6.92
CA TYR A 72 4.78 2.14 7.23
C TYR A 72 5.51 1.13 8.11
N ALA A 73 4.82 0.49 9.08
CA ALA A 73 5.42 -0.53 9.93
C ALA A 73 5.83 -1.77 9.12
N TYR A 74 4.92 -2.32 8.32
CA TYR A 74 5.22 -3.48 7.48
C TYR A 74 6.13 -3.10 6.31
N GLY A 75 5.91 -1.97 5.64
CA GLY A 75 6.79 -1.50 4.57
C GLY A 75 8.23 -1.28 5.03
N ALA A 76 8.43 -0.70 6.21
CA ALA A 76 9.77 -0.49 6.78
C ALA A 76 10.40 -1.78 7.31
N GLU A 77 9.65 -2.62 8.01
CA GLU A 77 10.15 -3.92 8.51
C GLU A 77 10.55 -4.83 7.34
N THR A 78 9.77 -4.83 6.28
CA THR A 78 10.03 -5.61 5.10
C THR A 78 11.24 -5.10 4.29
N LEU A 79 11.40 -3.79 4.14
CA LEU A 79 12.65 -3.20 3.61
C LEU A 79 13.86 -3.56 4.48
N PHE A 80 13.69 -3.59 5.80
CA PHE A 80 14.73 -4.01 6.73
C PHE A 80 15.07 -5.49 6.57
N ARG A 81 14.05 -6.36 6.48
CA ARG A 81 14.21 -7.81 6.24
C ARG A 81 14.85 -8.12 4.90
N TRP A 82 14.54 -7.38 3.84
CA TRP A 82 15.23 -7.53 2.54
C TRP A 82 16.70 -7.10 2.60
N LYS A 83 17.01 -5.99 3.31
CA LYS A 83 18.39 -5.58 3.55
C LYS A 83 19.19 -6.58 4.39
N THR A 84 18.55 -7.28 5.33
CA THR A 84 19.22 -8.31 6.15
C THR A 84 19.30 -9.67 5.45
N ALA A 85 18.34 -10.02 4.59
CA ALA A 85 18.33 -11.25 3.80
C ALA A 85 19.26 -11.21 2.56
N LYS A 86 19.74 -10.03 2.15
CA LYS A 86 20.72 -9.84 1.06
C LYS A 86 22.16 -9.60 1.55
N LYS A 87 22.59 -10.19 2.67
CA LYS A 87 24.03 -10.34 2.93
C LYS A 87 24.50 -11.72 2.44
N PRO A 88 25.60 -11.79 1.66
CA PRO A 88 26.19 -13.05 1.22
C PRO A 88 26.74 -13.87 2.39
#